data_AF-A0A2V3VX39-F1
#
_entry.id   AF-A0A2V3VX39-F1
#
_cell.length_a   1.000
_cell.length_b   1.000
_cell.length_c   1.000
_cell.angle_alpha   90.00
_cell.angle_beta   90.00
_cell.angle_gamma   90.00
#
_symmetry.space_group_name_H-M   'P 1'
#
loop_
_entity.id
_entity.type
_entity.pdbx_description
1 polymer ?
#
loop_
_entity_poly.entity_id
_entity_poly.type
_entity_poly.pdbx_seq_one_letter_code
_entity_poly.pdbx_strand_id
1 'polypeptide(L)'
;MVDKRKEAIRLMEEQKYEEVAKVFIQMIDEEPNDPIGYINFANLLSQMRQYGEAERFYLKAIQLDEKTATAFYGLGNLYYEKSLFPEAEKSFKQAIHLGLLDSDVYFMLGMTYVKNEKLTLALPFLQRATELDEDVQKLFQYGLVLAQLHYLKEAEKVLLRVIDIQQHHPDALYNLGIIAVHHKQYREAIDYFDHALSSKPDHLLAKKAKASVEKGIASE
;
A
#
# COMPACT_ATOMS: atom_id res chain seq x y z
N MET A 1 -6.91 13.33 -34.60
CA MET A 1 -7.49 13.57 -33.25
C MET A 1 -6.35 13.48 -32.26
N VAL A 2 -6.16 14.50 -31.41
CA VAL A 2 -5.21 14.41 -30.29
C VAL A 2 -5.70 13.28 -29.39
N ASP A 3 -4.81 12.38 -28.99
CA ASP A 3 -5.15 11.33 -28.03
C ASP A 3 -5.39 12.01 -26.67
N LYS A 4 -6.67 12.31 -26.37
CA LYS A 4 -7.08 13.04 -25.16
C LYS A 4 -6.56 12.39 -23.89
N ARG A 5 -6.32 11.08 -23.89
CA ARG A 5 -5.68 10.39 -22.77
C ARG A 5 -4.23 10.82 -22.59
N LYS A 6 -3.45 10.94 -23.68
CA LYS A 6 -2.07 11.45 -23.61
C LYS A 6 -2.01 12.91 -23.19
N GLU A 7 -2.97 13.71 -23.65
CA GLU A 7 -3.09 15.10 -23.20
C GLU A 7 -3.39 15.19 -21.70
N ALA A 8 -4.37 14.42 -21.22
CA ALA A 8 -4.70 14.37 -19.80
C ALA A 8 -3.51 13.90 -18.95
N ILE A 9 -2.77 12.87 -19.38
CA ILE A 9 -1.57 12.40 -18.68
C ILE A 9 -0.51 13.50 -18.57
N ARG A 10 -0.20 14.19 -19.67
CA ARG A 10 0.75 15.33 -19.66
C ARG A 10 0.30 16.43 -18.71
N LEU A 11 -0.98 16.79 -18.74
CA LEU A 11 -1.54 17.83 -17.85
C LEU A 11 -1.53 17.41 -16.37
N MET A 12 -1.68 16.12 -16.09
CA MET A 12 -1.54 15.56 -14.74
C MET A 12 -0.10 15.66 -14.23
N GLU A 13 0.89 15.38 -15.08
CA GLU A 13 2.32 15.57 -14.75
C GLU A 13 2.65 17.04 -14.46
N GLU A 14 2.00 17.97 -15.19
CA GLU A 14 2.11 19.42 -14.97
C GLU A 14 1.25 19.93 -13.79
N GLN A 15 0.51 19.06 -13.10
CA GLN A 15 -0.41 19.39 -11.99
C GLN A 15 -1.51 20.40 -12.36
N LYS A 16 -1.88 20.48 -13.65
CA LYS A 16 -2.92 21.40 -14.15
C LYS A 16 -4.31 20.78 -14.02
N TYR A 17 -4.74 20.51 -12.80
CA TYR A 17 -5.97 19.75 -12.50
C TYR A 17 -7.24 20.31 -13.15
N GLU A 18 -7.36 21.63 -13.28
CA GLU A 18 -8.50 22.29 -13.92
C GLU A 18 -8.55 22.03 -15.43
N GLU A 19 -7.40 21.94 -16.09
CA GLU A 19 -7.32 21.60 -17.51
C GLU A 19 -7.59 20.10 -17.72
N VAL A 20 -7.07 19.24 -16.83
CA VAL A 20 -7.38 17.81 -16.83
C VAL A 20 -8.89 17.58 -16.68
N ALA A 21 -9.54 18.30 -15.76
CA ALA A 21 -10.99 18.22 -15.56
C ALA A 21 -11.76 18.52 -16.85
N LYS A 22 -11.36 19.56 -17.59
CA LYS A 22 -11.98 19.90 -18.89
C LYS A 22 -11.82 18.78 -19.91
N VAL A 23 -10.64 18.17 -19.99
CA VAL A 23 -10.40 17.04 -20.91
C VAL A 23 -11.30 15.86 -20.57
N PHE A 24 -11.42 15.48 -19.29
CA PHE A 24 -12.27 14.37 -18.89
C PHE A 24 -13.77 14.65 -19.04
N ILE A 25 -14.22 15.88 -18.79
CA ILE A 25 -15.60 16.30 -19.08
C ILE A 25 -15.89 16.16 -20.58
N GLN A 26 -14.98 16.63 -21.45
CA GLN A 26 -15.15 16.47 -22.89
C GLN A 26 -15.17 14.99 -23.33
N MET A 27 -14.41 14.11 -22.68
CA MET A 27 -14.47 12.66 -22.96
C MET A 27 -15.85 12.10 -22.61
N ILE A 28 -16.43 12.52 -21.47
CA ILE A 28 -17.78 12.12 -21.05
C ILE A 28 -18.84 12.67 -22.02
N ASP A 29 -18.71 13.91 -22.47
CA ASP A 29 -19.67 14.53 -23.40
C ASP A 29 -19.67 13.85 -24.78
N GLU A 30 -18.49 13.43 -25.26
CA GLU A 30 -18.36 12.74 -26.55
C GLU A 30 -18.80 11.27 -26.49
N GLU A 31 -18.50 10.57 -25.40
CA GLU A 31 -18.81 9.16 -25.20
C GLU A 31 -19.52 8.94 -23.85
N PRO A 32 -20.79 9.39 -23.68
CA PRO A 32 -21.48 9.39 -22.39
C PRO A 32 -21.84 7.99 -21.85
N ASN A 33 -21.68 6.95 -22.67
CA ASN A 33 -21.86 5.56 -22.27
C ASN A 33 -20.53 4.81 -22.08
N ASP A 34 -19.38 5.46 -22.31
CA ASP A 34 -18.07 4.87 -22.01
C ASP A 34 -17.71 5.09 -20.54
N PRO A 35 -17.54 4.03 -19.72
CA PRO A 35 -17.15 4.16 -18.32
C PRO A 35 -15.77 4.82 -18.11
N ILE A 36 -14.86 4.80 -19.10
CA ILE A 36 -13.47 5.27 -18.96
C ILE A 36 -13.42 6.77 -18.61
N GLY A 37 -14.24 7.60 -19.26
CA GLY A 37 -14.31 9.04 -18.97
C GLY A 37 -14.69 9.33 -17.52
N TYR A 38 -15.70 8.62 -17.02
CA TYR A 38 -16.17 8.72 -15.63
C TYR A 38 -15.11 8.28 -14.62
N ILE A 39 -14.40 7.17 -14.88
CA ILE A 39 -13.34 6.65 -14.00
C ILE A 39 -12.18 7.64 -13.90
N ASN A 40 -11.74 8.17 -15.03
CA ASN A 40 -10.63 9.12 -15.06
C ASN A 40 -10.99 10.42 -14.32
N PHE A 41 -12.22 10.91 -14.48
CA PHE A 41 -12.68 12.08 -13.73
C PHE A 41 -12.82 11.79 -12.23
N ALA A 42 -13.31 10.60 -11.85
CA ALA A 42 -13.37 10.17 -10.46
C ALA A 42 -11.99 10.07 -9.80
N ASN A 43 -10.98 9.56 -10.53
CA ASN A 43 -9.60 9.50 -10.07
C ASN A 43 -9.05 10.91 -9.77
N LEU A 44 -9.28 11.86 -10.68
CA LEU A 44 -8.87 13.26 -10.50
C LEU A 44 -9.55 13.89 -9.27
N LEU A 45 -10.87 13.72 -9.15
CA LEU A 45 -11.63 14.22 -8.00
C LEU A 45 -11.13 13.63 -6.68
N SER A 46 -10.76 12.35 -6.68
CA SER A 46 -10.17 11.68 -5.51
C SER A 46 -8.82 12.28 -5.13
N GLN A 47 -7.94 12.57 -6.09
CA GLN A 47 -6.67 13.26 -5.84
C GLN A 47 -6.88 14.67 -5.27
N MET A 48 -7.92 15.37 -5.72
CA MET A 48 -8.35 16.67 -5.17
C MET A 48 -9.12 16.54 -3.84
N ARG A 49 -9.22 15.34 -3.26
CA ARG A 49 -9.96 15.03 -2.02
C ARG A 49 -11.46 15.35 -2.07
N GLN A 50 -12.03 15.45 -3.27
CA GLN A 50 -13.47 15.63 -3.50
C GLN A 50 -14.18 14.26 -3.50
N TYR A 51 -14.11 13.56 -2.37
CA TYR A 51 -14.50 12.15 -2.30
C TYR A 51 -15.99 11.90 -2.60
N GLY A 52 -16.89 12.81 -2.20
CA GLY A 52 -18.32 12.65 -2.48
C GLY A 52 -18.64 12.62 -3.97
N GLU A 53 -18.03 13.53 -4.75
CA GLU A 53 -18.23 13.56 -6.19
C GLU A 53 -17.49 12.41 -6.87
N ALA A 54 -16.25 12.10 -6.48
CA ALA A 54 -15.52 10.96 -7.02
C ALA A 54 -16.31 9.64 -6.88
N GLU A 55 -16.90 9.39 -5.71
CA GLU A 55 -17.74 8.22 -5.46
C GLU A 55 -18.92 8.14 -6.45
N ARG A 56 -19.60 9.27 -6.71
CA ARG A 56 -20.71 9.33 -7.69
C ARG A 56 -20.25 8.99 -9.10
N PHE A 57 -19.08 9.47 -9.52
CA PHE A 57 -18.53 9.18 -10.85
C PHE A 57 -18.08 7.72 -11.01
N TYR A 58 -17.46 7.12 -9.99
CA TYR A 58 -17.17 5.67 -10.04
C TYR A 58 -18.43 4.82 -10.07
N LEU A 59 -19.44 5.15 -9.25
CA LEU A 59 -20.72 4.44 -9.26
C LEU A 59 -21.42 4.58 -10.62
N LYS A 60 -21.30 5.74 -11.27
CA LYS A 60 -21.82 5.93 -12.63
C LYS A 60 -21.09 5.05 -13.64
N ALA A 61 -19.77 4.94 -13.56
CA ALA A 61 -18.99 4.04 -14.42
C ALA A 61 -19.42 2.57 -14.24
N ILE A 62 -19.63 2.12 -13.00
CA ILE A 62 -20.12 0.77 -12.70
C ILE A 62 -21.53 0.55 -13.23
N GLN A 63 -22.40 1.57 -13.17
CA GLN A 63 -23.74 1.49 -13.75
C GLN A 63 -23.71 1.34 -15.29
N LEU A 64 -22.73 1.96 -15.96
CA LEU A 64 -22.57 1.86 -17.40
C LEU A 64 -21.99 0.50 -17.82
N ASP A 65 -21.02 -0.01 -17.05
CA ASP A 65 -20.47 -1.34 -17.23
C ASP A 65 -20.04 -1.96 -15.88
N GLU A 66 -20.86 -2.92 -15.42
CA GLU A 66 -20.67 -3.64 -14.17
C GLU A 66 -19.39 -4.51 -14.15
N LYS A 67 -18.74 -4.72 -15.31
CA LYS A 67 -17.49 -5.47 -15.42
C LYS A 67 -16.25 -4.60 -15.34
N THR A 68 -16.41 -3.30 -15.09
CA THR A 68 -15.27 -2.38 -15.02
C THR A 68 -14.49 -2.52 -13.71
N ALA A 69 -13.53 -3.44 -13.69
CA ALA A 69 -12.71 -3.74 -12.51
C ALA A 69 -11.97 -2.50 -11.95
N THR A 70 -11.52 -1.60 -12.82
CA THR A 70 -10.81 -0.36 -12.44
C THR A 70 -11.68 0.63 -11.67
N ALA A 71 -13.00 0.66 -11.93
CA ALA A 71 -13.93 1.50 -11.17
C ALA A 71 -14.11 0.98 -9.74
N PHE A 72 -14.20 -0.34 -9.57
CA PHE A 72 -14.21 -0.98 -8.25
C PHE A 72 -12.90 -0.77 -7.50
N TYR A 73 -11.75 -0.86 -8.18
CA TYR A 73 -10.46 -0.54 -7.56
C TYR A 73 -10.41 0.91 -7.07
N GLY A 74 -10.85 1.86 -7.90
CA GLY A 74 -10.97 3.28 -7.53
C GLY A 74 -11.87 3.53 -6.31
N LEU A 75 -13.05 2.90 -6.26
CA LEU A 75 -13.91 2.93 -5.07
C LEU A 75 -13.24 2.32 -3.84
N GLY A 76 -12.53 1.20 -4.01
CA GLY A 76 -11.78 0.56 -2.93
C GLY A 76 -10.77 1.53 -2.30
N ASN A 77 -9.98 2.21 -3.13
CA ASN A 77 -9.02 3.22 -2.67
C ASN A 77 -9.73 4.38 -1.98
N LEU A 78 -10.82 4.90 -2.54
CA LEU A 78 -11.61 5.98 -1.94
C LEU A 78 -12.18 5.60 -0.57
N TYR A 79 -12.70 4.38 -0.42
CA TYR A 79 -13.21 3.89 0.86
C TYR A 79 -12.09 3.64 1.86
N TYR A 80 -10.93 3.16 1.41
CA TYR A 80 -9.74 3.01 2.26
C TYR A 80 -9.30 4.35 2.86
N GLU A 81 -9.20 5.40 2.04
CA GLU A 81 -8.85 6.75 2.49
C GLU A 81 -9.88 7.33 3.47
N LYS A 82 -11.16 7.00 3.30
CA LYS A 82 -12.24 7.36 4.24
C LYS A 82 -12.28 6.49 5.49
N SER A 83 -11.35 5.53 5.65
CA SER A 83 -11.36 4.51 6.71
C SER A 83 -12.62 3.64 6.76
N LEU A 84 -13.33 3.52 5.64
CA LEU A 84 -14.48 2.65 5.44
C LEU A 84 -14.02 1.27 4.96
N PHE A 85 -13.31 0.57 5.84
CA PHE A 85 -12.63 -0.69 5.49
C PHE A 85 -13.56 -1.82 5.01
N PRO A 86 -14.78 -2.01 5.55
CA PRO A 86 -15.70 -3.02 5.02
C PRO A 86 -16.14 -2.77 3.57
N GLU A 87 -16.33 -1.51 3.19
CA GLU A 87 -16.68 -1.08 1.84
C GLU A 87 -15.47 -1.22 0.91
N ALA A 88 -14.28 -0.82 1.37
CA ALA A 88 -13.03 -1.01 0.63
C ALA A 88 -12.78 -2.48 0.33
N GLU A 89 -12.96 -3.37 1.31
CA GLU A 89 -12.82 -4.82 1.16
C GLU A 89 -13.72 -5.36 0.04
N LYS A 90 -15.00 -4.98 0.03
CA LYS A 90 -15.96 -5.42 -0.99
C LYS A 90 -15.53 -4.95 -2.38
N SER A 91 -15.16 -3.69 -2.50
CA SER A 91 -14.74 -3.09 -3.77
C SER A 91 -13.47 -3.73 -4.33
N PHE A 92 -12.42 -3.91 -3.52
CA PHE A 92 -11.20 -4.58 -3.98
C PHE A 92 -11.41 -6.05 -4.35
N LYS A 93 -12.22 -6.79 -3.58
CA LYS A 93 -12.59 -8.17 -3.94
C LYS A 93 -13.34 -8.23 -5.26
N GLN A 94 -14.22 -7.28 -5.52
CA GLN A 94 -14.94 -7.21 -6.79
C GLN A 94 -14.00 -6.89 -7.96
N ALA A 95 -13.05 -5.97 -7.78
CA ALA A 95 -12.03 -5.68 -8.79
C ALA A 95 -11.21 -6.94 -9.15
N ILE A 96 -10.77 -7.70 -8.14
CA ILE A 96 -10.05 -8.98 -8.33
C ILE A 96 -10.95 -10.00 -9.03
N HIS A 97 -12.20 -10.14 -8.61
CA HIS A 97 -13.17 -11.07 -9.22
C HIS A 97 -13.41 -10.76 -10.71
N LEU A 98 -13.38 -9.49 -11.09
CA LEU A 98 -13.52 -9.01 -12.46
C LEU A 98 -12.21 -9.05 -13.27
N GLY A 99 -11.11 -9.55 -12.69
CA GLY A 99 -9.87 -9.82 -13.42
C GLY A 99 -8.77 -8.77 -13.27
N LEU A 100 -8.89 -7.80 -12.34
CA LEU A 100 -7.75 -6.97 -11.96
C LEU A 100 -6.84 -7.78 -11.03
N LEU A 101 -5.77 -8.33 -11.59
CA LEU A 101 -4.85 -9.26 -10.91
C LEU A 101 -3.42 -8.69 -10.82
N ASP A 102 -3.30 -7.41 -10.47
CA ASP A 102 -2.02 -6.74 -10.26
C ASP A 102 -1.58 -6.72 -8.79
N SER A 103 -0.31 -6.38 -8.55
CA SER A 103 0.24 -6.33 -7.20
C SER A 103 -0.46 -5.29 -6.30
N ASP A 104 -0.89 -4.17 -6.86
CA ASP A 104 -1.41 -3.04 -6.09
C ASP A 104 -2.80 -3.31 -5.53
N VAL A 105 -3.70 -3.96 -6.27
CA VAL A 105 -5.02 -4.34 -5.74
C VAL A 105 -4.92 -5.38 -4.64
N TYR A 106 -3.99 -6.34 -4.75
CA TYR A 106 -3.72 -7.30 -3.68
C TYR A 106 -3.12 -6.60 -2.46
N PHE A 107 -2.16 -5.69 -2.67
CA PHE A 107 -1.56 -4.93 -1.60
C PHE A 107 -2.60 -4.08 -0.85
N MET A 108 -3.45 -3.35 -1.58
CA MET A 108 -4.49 -2.51 -0.98
C MET A 108 -5.55 -3.32 -0.24
N LEU A 109 -5.95 -4.50 -0.74
CA LEU A 109 -6.83 -5.40 0.01
C LEU A 109 -6.14 -5.94 1.27
N GLY A 110 -4.87 -6.33 1.19
CA GLY A 110 -4.06 -6.72 2.34
C GLY A 110 -3.98 -5.61 3.39
N MET A 111 -3.68 -4.39 2.97
CA MET A 111 -3.61 -3.21 3.84
C MET A 111 -4.98 -2.84 4.41
N THR A 112 -6.07 -3.05 3.67
CA THR A 112 -7.44 -2.89 4.18
C THR A 112 -7.69 -3.82 5.36
N TYR A 113 -7.27 -5.08 5.26
CA TYR A 113 -7.35 -6.03 6.38
C TYR A 113 -6.45 -5.64 7.55
N VAL A 114 -5.23 -5.15 7.30
CA VAL A 114 -4.33 -4.65 8.35
C VAL A 114 -4.97 -3.50 9.13
N LYS A 115 -5.52 -2.50 8.42
CA LYS A 115 -6.18 -1.35 9.06
C LYS A 115 -7.46 -1.72 9.79
N ASN A 116 -8.12 -2.80 9.37
CA ASN A 116 -9.27 -3.38 10.04
C ASN A 116 -8.89 -4.43 11.11
N GLU A 117 -7.61 -4.49 11.51
CA GLU A 117 -7.06 -5.40 12.53
C GLU A 117 -7.25 -6.91 12.25
N LYS A 118 -7.54 -7.28 10.99
CA LYS A 118 -7.75 -8.67 10.53
C LYS A 118 -6.46 -9.23 9.93
N LEU A 119 -5.38 -9.27 10.71
CA LEU A 119 -4.03 -9.61 10.24
C LEU A 119 -3.96 -10.99 9.53
N THR A 120 -4.63 -12.01 10.06
CA THR A 120 -4.65 -13.35 9.43
C THR A 120 -5.26 -13.32 8.03
N LEU A 121 -6.27 -12.48 7.79
CA LEU A 121 -6.87 -12.33 6.46
C LEU A 121 -5.99 -11.49 5.53
N ALA A 122 -5.18 -10.57 6.04
CA ALA A 122 -4.27 -9.76 5.25
C ALA A 122 -3.16 -10.60 4.59
N LEU A 123 -2.68 -11.62 5.31
CA LEU A 123 -1.48 -12.38 4.96
C LEU A 123 -1.45 -12.92 3.51
N PRO A 124 -2.47 -13.66 3.01
CA PRO A 124 -2.42 -14.18 1.65
C PRO A 124 -2.42 -13.09 0.57
N PHE A 125 -3.04 -11.93 0.83
CA PHE A 125 -3.08 -10.84 -0.13
C PHE A 125 -1.76 -10.06 -0.17
N LEU A 126 -1.15 -9.81 0.99
CA LEU A 126 0.18 -9.20 1.04
C LEU A 126 1.24 -10.12 0.45
N GLN A 127 1.18 -11.43 0.73
CA GLN A 127 2.06 -12.41 0.08
C GLN A 127 1.89 -12.35 -1.44
N ARG A 128 0.66 -12.41 -1.94
CA ARG A 128 0.40 -12.37 -3.38
C ARG A 128 0.89 -11.09 -4.04
N ALA A 129 0.76 -9.95 -3.36
CA ALA A 129 1.29 -8.68 -3.84
C ALA A 129 2.82 -8.74 -4.02
N THR A 130 3.55 -9.30 -3.04
CA THR A 130 5.01 -9.43 -3.10
C THR A 130 5.51 -10.47 -4.11
N GLU A 131 4.71 -11.49 -4.43
CA GLU A 131 5.03 -12.46 -5.49
C GLU A 131 4.92 -11.84 -6.90
N LEU A 132 4.04 -10.85 -7.07
CA LEU A 132 3.81 -10.18 -8.34
C LEU A 132 4.80 -9.02 -8.57
N ASP A 133 5.24 -8.38 -7.49
CA ASP A 133 6.15 -7.23 -7.52
C ASP A 133 6.92 -7.13 -6.20
N GLU A 134 8.25 -7.22 -6.26
CA GLU A 134 9.15 -7.13 -5.11
C GLU A 134 9.41 -5.67 -4.69
N ASP A 135 8.36 -4.87 -4.56
CA ASP A 135 8.46 -3.52 -4.01
C ASP A 135 8.83 -3.56 -2.52
N VAL A 136 9.73 -2.65 -2.12
CA VAL A 136 10.29 -2.60 -0.76
C VAL A 136 9.20 -2.35 0.29
N GLN A 137 8.25 -1.45 0.00
CA GLN A 137 7.16 -1.15 0.94
C GLN A 137 6.23 -2.36 1.08
N LYS A 138 5.90 -3.04 -0.02
CA LYS A 138 5.06 -4.25 0.00
C LYS A 138 5.71 -5.37 0.82
N LEU A 139 6.99 -5.65 0.55
CA LEU A 139 7.78 -6.65 1.30
C LEU A 139 7.85 -6.30 2.79
N PHE A 140 8.11 -5.03 3.11
CA PHE A 140 8.18 -4.59 4.50
C PHE A 140 6.85 -4.79 5.24
N GLN A 141 5.72 -4.38 4.65
CA GLN A 141 4.40 -4.59 5.26
C GLN A 141 4.07 -6.08 5.42
N TYR A 142 4.41 -6.92 4.44
CA TYR A 142 4.24 -8.36 4.56
C TYR A 142 5.07 -8.95 5.71
N GLY A 143 6.34 -8.57 5.81
CA GLY A 143 7.24 -8.96 6.91
C GLY A 143 6.72 -8.52 8.28
N LEU A 144 6.16 -7.30 8.39
CA LEU A 144 5.54 -6.82 9.63
C LEU A 144 4.33 -7.67 10.04
N VAL A 145 3.44 -8.01 9.11
CA VAL A 145 2.27 -8.84 9.41
C VAL A 145 2.69 -10.25 9.83
N LEU A 146 3.69 -10.84 9.19
CA LEU A 146 4.28 -12.12 9.62
C LEU A 146 4.81 -12.03 11.05
N ALA A 147 5.56 -10.98 11.39
CA ALA A 147 6.11 -10.77 12.72
C ALA A 147 5.01 -10.60 13.78
N GLN A 148 3.97 -9.81 13.50
CA GLN A 148 2.82 -9.60 14.39
C GLN A 148 2.02 -10.88 14.63
N LEU A 149 1.98 -11.78 13.66
CA LEU A 149 1.36 -13.10 13.78
C LEU A 149 2.32 -14.18 14.34
N HIS A 150 3.51 -13.78 14.80
CA HIS A 150 4.55 -14.67 15.35
C HIS A 150 5.13 -15.70 14.37
N TYR A 151 4.99 -15.50 13.06
CA TYR A 151 5.73 -16.25 12.03
C TYR A 151 7.15 -15.68 11.88
N LEU A 152 7.93 -15.74 12.96
CA LEU A 152 9.18 -14.97 13.08
C LEU A 152 10.26 -15.41 12.08
N LYS A 153 10.33 -16.70 11.75
CA LYS A 153 11.30 -17.23 10.77
C LYS A 153 11.00 -16.73 9.36
N GLU A 154 9.73 -16.68 8.99
CA GLU A 154 9.27 -16.15 7.70
C GLU A 154 9.43 -14.64 7.65
N ALA A 155 9.07 -13.94 8.74
CA ALA A 155 9.25 -12.50 8.87
C ALA A 155 10.72 -12.08 8.69
N GLU A 156 11.64 -12.78 9.36
CA GLU A 156 13.08 -12.55 9.24
C GLU A 156 13.55 -12.65 7.79
N LYS A 157 13.17 -13.72 7.07
CA LYS A 157 13.53 -13.89 5.66
C LYS A 157 13.04 -12.73 4.78
N VAL A 158 11.79 -12.30 4.98
CA VAL A 158 11.20 -11.20 4.21
C VAL A 158 11.87 -9.87 4.54
N LEU A 159 12.16 -9.61 5.81
CA LEU A 159 12.84 -8.38 6.25
C LEU A 159 14.31 -8.35 5.84
N LEU A 160 14.99 -9.50 5.77
CA LEU A 160 16.31 -9.61 5.14
C LEU A 160 16.24 -9.25 3.65
N ARG A 161 15.21 -9.70 2.93
CA ARG A 161 15.00 -9.30 1.53
C ARG A 161 14.79 -7.79 1.37
N VAL A 162 14.10 -7.14 2.32
CA VAL A 162 13.94 -5.68 2.35
C VAL A 162 15.30 -4.98 2.41
N ILE A 163 16.20 -5.42 3.28
CA ILE A 163 17.53 -4.80 3.41
C ILE A 163 18.50 -5.23 2.30
N ASP A 164 18.27 -6.35 1.61
CA ASP A 164 19.03 -6.68 0.40
C ASP A 164 18.75 -5.67 -0.73
N ILE A 165 17.51 -5.20 -0.85
CA ILE A 165 17.09 -4.22 -1.87
C ILE A 165 17.41 -2.80 -1.39
N GLN A 166 17.11 -2.48 -0.13
CA GLN A 166 17.37 -1.19 0.50
C GLN A 166 18.18 -1.37 1.79
N GLN A 167 19.50 -1.44 1.63
CA GLN A 167 20.48 -1.71 2.71
C GLN A 167 20.31 -0.87 3.97
N HIS A 168 19.77 0.33 3.85
CA HIS A 168 19.62 1.28 4.95
C HIS A 168 18.16 1.49 5.35
N HIS A 169 17.27 0.49 5.21
CA HIS A 169 15.86 0.61 5.62
C HIS A 169 15.73 0.51 7.16
N PRO A 170 15.58 1.64 7.88
CA PRO A 170 15.78 1.67 9.34
C PRO A 170 14.73 0.86 10.10
N ASP A 171 13.49 0.84 9.61
CA ASP A 171 12.42 0.09 10.28
C ASP A 171 12.53 -1.42 10.07
N ALA A 172 13.15 -1.86 8.98
CA ALA A 172 13.37 -3.30 8.74
C ALA A 172 14.50 -3.81 9.63
N LEU A 173 15.60 -3.06 9.68
CA LEU A 173 16.72 -3.30 10.61
C LEU A 173 16.25 -3.33 12.06
N TYR A 174 15.41 -2.37 12.48
CA TYR A 174 14.81 -2.40 13.81
C TYR A 174 14.03 -3.69 14.07
N ASN A 175 13.15 -4.12 13.15
CA ASN A 175 12.35 -5.33 13.34
C ASN A 175 13.21 -6.61 13.33
N LEU A 176 14.27 -6.69 12.50
CA LEU A 176 15.26 -7.77 12.55
C LEU A 176 15.96 -7.82 13.91
N GLY A 177 16.33 -6.66 14.48
CA GLY A 177 16.88 -6.58 15.82
C GLY A 177 15.92 -7.12 16.89
N ILE A 178 14.62 -6.81 16.80
CA ILE A 178 13.60 -7.34 17.71
C ILE A 178 13.48 -8.88 17.57
N ILE A 179 13.51 -9.40 16.35
CA ILE A 179 13.50 -10.86 16.09
C ILE A 179 14.75 -11.52 16.69
N ALA A 180 15.93 -10.93 16.51
CA ALA A 180 17.17 -11.43 17.10
C ALA A 180 17.13 -11.43 18.65
N VAL A 181 16.52 -10.41 19.28
CA VAL A 181 16.27 -10.41 20.73
C VAL A 181 15.39 -11.58 21.15
N HIS A 182 14.32 -11.86 20.41
CA HIS A 182 13.44 -13.01 20.68
C HIS A 182 14.20 -14.34 20.60
N HIS A 183 15.16 -14.45 19.69
CA HIS A 183 16.07 -15.61 19.57
C HIS A 183 17.27 -15.58 20.53
N LYS A 184 17.34 -14.59 21.44
CA LYS A 184 18.46 -14.37 22.39
C LYS A 184 19.82 -14.12 21.71
N GLN A 185 19.82 -13.69 20.44
CA GLN A 185 21.00 -13.30 19.68
C GLN A 185 21.34 -11.82 19.96
N TYR A 186 21.69 -11.51 21.21
CA TYR A 186 21.75 -10.11 21.67
C TYR A 186 22.81 -9.26 20.96
N ARG A 187 23.96 -9.84 20.58
CA ARG A 187 25.01 -9.12 19.84
C ARG A 187 24.54 -8.73 18.43
N GLU A 188 23.90 -9.66 17.74
CA GLU A 188 23.32 -9.44 16.42
C GLU A 188 22.18 -8.42 16.48
N ALA A 189 21.34 -8.49 17.51
CA ALA A 189 20.29 -7.49 17.73
C ALA A 189 20.85 -6.08 17.87
N ILE A 190 21.93 -5.90 18.65
CA ILE A 190 22.61 -4.61 18.80
C ILE A 190 23.15 -4.11 17.46
N ASP A 191 23.76 -4.99 16.65
CA ASP A 191 24.28 -4.65 15.32
C ASP A 191 23.16 -4.13 14.40
N TYR A 192 22.01 -4.82 14.35
CA TYR A 192 20.84 -4.34 13.61
C TYR A 192 20.34 -2.98 14.11
N PHE A 193 20.27 -2.77 15.43
CA PHE A 193 19.86 -1.48 15.97
C PHE A 193 20.85 -0.36 15.65
N ASP A 194 22.16 -0.65 15.62
CA ASP A 194 23.18 0.31 15.24
C ASP A 194 23.11 0.71 13.78
N HIS A 195 22.85 -0.24 12.88
CA HIS A 195 22.59 0.06 11.47
C HIS A 195 21.31 0.89 11.30
N ALA A 196 20.24 0.57 12.06
CA ALA A 196 19.01 1.36 12.05
C ALA A 196 19.25 2.81 12.50
N LEU A 197 20.04 3.01 13.57
CA LEU A 197 20.39 4.33 14.11
C LEU A 197 21.39 5.08 13.23
N SER A 198 22.25 4.38 12.49
CA SER A 198 23.15 4.99 11.52
C SER A 198 22.38 5.55 10.33
N SER A 199 21.33 4.84 9.87
CA SER A 199 20.42 5.31 8.82
C SER A 199 19.50 6.42 9.31
N LYS A 200 18.94 6.26 10.53
CA LYS A 200 18.01 7.20 11.15
C LYS A 200 18.38 7.46 12.62
N PRO A 201 19.21 8.48 12.91
CA PRO A 201 19.69 8.75 14.28
C PRO A 201 18.62 9.06 15.32
N ASP A 202 17.44 9.53 14.88
CA ASP A 202 16.29 9.83 15.73
C ASP A 202 15.29 8.67 15.86
N HIS A 203 15.66 7.45 15.43
CA HIS A 203 14.84 6.24 15.57
C HIS A 203 14.68 5.84 17.04
N LEU A 204 13.63 6.38 17.67
CA LEU A 204 13.40 6.26 19.11
C LEU A 204 13.22 4.81 19.57
N LEU A 205 12.59 3.96 18.76
CA LEU A 205 12.34 2.56 19.12
C LEU A 205 13.64 1.75 19.09
N ALA A 206 14.46 1.89 18.05
CA ALA A 206 15.77 1.24 17.96
C ALA A 206 16.70 1.67 19.11
N LYS A 207 16.73 2.97 19.43
CA LYS A 207 17.52 3.50 20.55
C LYS A 207 17.11 2.89 21.89
N LYS A 208 15.81 2.80 22.17
CA LYS A 208 15.29 2.22 23.41
C LYS A 208 15.55 0.72 23.48
N ALA A 209 15.30 0.00 22.38
CA ALA A 209 15.52 -1.44 22.31
C ALA A 209 17.00 -1.79 22.54
N LYS A 210 17.92 -1.10 21.85
CA LYS A 210 19.37 -1.26 22.05
C LYS A 210 19.78 -1.08 23.51
N ALA A 211 19.40 0.05 24.12
CA ALA A 211 19.75 0.35 25.51
C ALA A 211 19.21 -0.70 26.50
N SER A 212 18.03 -1.25 26.24
CA SER A 212 17.45 -2.32 27.05
C SER A 212 18.25 -3.62 26.94
N VAL A 213 18.70 -4.00 25.74
CA VAL A 213 19.50 -5.20 25.51
C VAL A 213 20.89 -5.07 26.15
N GLU A 214 21.57 -3.94 25.96
CA GLU A 214 22.89 -3.68 26.55
C GLU A 214 22.87 -3.75 28.08
N LYS A 215 21.83 -3.18 28.71
CA LYS A 215 21.67 -3.24 30.16
C LYS A 215 21.42 -4.67 30.65
N GLY A 216 20.67 -5.48 29.88
CA GLY A 216 20.40 -6.87 30.20
C GLY A 216 21.67 -7.73 30.18
N ILE A 217 22.49 -7.61 29.13
CA ILE A 217 23.78 -8.33 29.02
C ILE A 217 24.72 -7.96 30.17
N ALA A 218 24.77 -6.68 30.56
CA ALA A 218 25.65 -6.21 31.64
C ALA A 218 25.25 -6.70 33.05
N SER A 219 24.07 -7.30 33.19
CA SER A 219 23.52 -7.81 34.46
C SER A 219 23.58 -9.33 34.63
N GLU A 220 24.08 -10.06 33.62
CA GLU A 220 24.35 -11.51 33.63
C GLU A 220 25.83 -11.79 33.94
#